data_AF-A0AAD5GGU7-F1
#
_entry.id   AF-A0AAD5GGU7-F1
#
_cell.length_a   1.000
_cell.length_b   1.000
_cell.length_c   1.000
_cell.angle_alpha   90.00
_cell.angle_beta   90.00
_cell.angle_gamma   90.00
#
_symmetry.space_group_name_H-M   'P 1'
#
loop_
_entity.id
_entity.type
_entity.pdbx_description
1 polymer ?
#
loop_
_entity_poly.entity_id
_entity_poly.type
_entity_poly.pdbx_seq_one_letter_code
_entity_poly.pdbx_strand_id
1 'polypeptide(L)'
;MWKLGRVWVTPTMRSPNYNCLSFINSFNFSIYYLCEDEVRSLIENEGSFSFECLSTLNINWDPQDTNDENLNASEEASQIHGENTAKMVRAGTEPLLASHFGNL
;
A
#
# COMPACT_ATOMS: atom_id res chain seq x y z
N MET A 1 19.51 11.95 15.13
CA MET A 1 19.98 10.77 15.88
C MET A 1 18.73 9.98 16.23
N TRP A 2 18.40 8.91 15.49
CA TRP A 2 17.16 8.15 15.70
C TRP A 2 17.54 6.70 16.05
N LYS A 3 17.15 6.28 17.25
CA LYS A 3 17.20 4.88 17.70
C LYS A 3 15.76 4.51 18.04
N LEU A 4 15.13 3.68 17.20
CA LEU A 4 13.90 3.00 17.58
C LEU A 4 14.11 1.49 17.45
N GLY A 5 13.63 0.80 18.48
CA GLY A 5 13.94 -0.58 18.83
C GLY A 5 13.56 -1.56 17.74
N ARG A 6 14.42 -2.55 17.55
CA ARG A 6 14.15 -3.71 16.71
C ARG A 6 13.24 -4.66 17.47
N VAL A 7 11.97 -4.73 17.10
CA VAL A 7 11.14 -5.92 17.30
C VAL A 7 10.93 -6.53 15.92
N TRP A 8 11.66 -7.61 15.64
CA TRP A 8 11.40 -8.43 14.46
C TRP A 8 10.31 -9.43 14.84
N VAL A 9 9.04 -9.12 14.55
CA VAL A 9 8.05 -10.19 14.41
C VAL A 9 8.14 -10.65 12.96
N THR A 10 8.91 -11.71 12.72
CA THR A 10 8.85 -12.41 11.44
C THR A 10 7.78 -13.49 11.57
N PRO A 11 6.68 -13.44 10.79
CA PRO A 11 5.85 -14.62 10.61
C PRO A 11 6.76 -15.63 9.93
N THR A 12 7.12 -16.69 10.64
CA THR A 12 7.94 -17.76 10.07
C THR A 12 7.05 -18.63 9.20
N MET A 13 6.83 -18.21 7.94
CA MET A 13 6.41 -19.13 6.89
C MET A 13 7.59 -20.02 6.53
N ARG A 14 7.81 -21.06 7.32
CA ARG A 14 8.84 -22.07 7.07
C ARG A 14 8.27 -23.14 6.15
N SER A 15 8.32 -22.90 4.84
CA SER A 15 8.26 -23.97 3.85
C SER A 15 9.67 -24.60 3.75
N PRO A 16 9.85 -25.92 3.87
CA PRO A 16 11.18 -26.54 3.99
C PRO A 16 12.06 -26.47 2.74
N ASN A 17 11.51 -26.07 1.58
CA ASN A 17 12.12 -26.39 0.28
C ASN A 17 12.41 -25.18 -0.62
N TYR A 18 12.28 -23.93 -0.17
CA TYR A 18 12.50 -22.75 -1.01
C TYR A 18 13.31 -21.66 -0.30
N ASN A 19 14.30 -21.08 -0.99
CA ASN A 19 14.93 -19.84 -0.54
C ASN A 19 13.88 -18.72 -0.59
N CYS A 20 13.42 -18.24 0.56
CA CYS A 20 12.37 -17.23 0.71
C CYS A 20 12.57 -15.99 -0.19
N LEU A 21 13.83 -15.59 -0.43
CA LEU A 21 14.20 -14.49 -1.33
C LEU A 21 13.80 -14.75 -2.80
N SER A 22 13.97 -15.97 -3.31
CA SER A 22 13.60 -16.30 -4.70
C SER A 22 12.09 -16.25 -4.93
N PHE A 23 11.32 -16.51 -3.88
CA PHE A 23 9.86 -16.53 -3.91
C PHE A 23 9.29 -15.11 -3.95
N ILE A 24 9.83 -14.19 -3.15
CA ILE A 24 9.47 -12.76 -3.18
C ILE A 24 9.86 -12.12 -4.52
N ASN A 25 11.05 -12.41 -5.03
CA ASN A 25 11.53 -11.85 -6.30
C ASN A 25 10.70 -12.30 -7.53
N SER A 26 9.88 -13.34 -7.38
CA SER A 26 8.99 -13.82 -8.46
C SER A 26 7.62 -13.13 -8.48
N PHE A 27 7.26 -12.41 -7.42
CA PHE A 27 5.96 -11.75 -7.31
C PHE A 27 6.06 -10.29 -7.78
N ASN A 28 5.20 -9.91 -8.73
CA ASN A 28 5.09 -8.54 -9.20
C ASN A 28 3.73 -7.96 -8.84
N PHE A 29 3.75 -6.80 -8.19
CA PHE A 29 2.54 -6.06 -7.89
C PHE A 29 2.18 -5.16 -9.08
N SER A 30 1.10 -5.49 -9.79
CA SER A 30 0.70 -4.80 -11.03
C SER A 30 -0.08 -3.53 -10.73
N ILE A 31 0.51 -2.62 -9.96
CA ILE A 31 -0.05 -1.30 -9.66
C ILE A 31 0.95 -0.23 -10.08
N TYR A 32 0.46 0.70 -10.92
CA TYR A 32 1.21 1.87 -11.35
C TYR A 32 0.51 3.13 -10.85
N TYR A 33 1.23 3.93 -10.08
CA TYR A 33 0.74 5.22 -9.60
C TYR A 33 1.19 6.30 -10.57
N LEU A 34 0.24 6.82 -11.35
CA LEU A 34 0.48 7.89 -12.31
C LEU A 34 0.75 9.21 -11.58
N CYS A 35 1.69 10.01 -12.09
CA CYS A 35 1.84 11.39 -11.65
C CYS A 35 0.98 12.35 -12.50
N GLU A 36 0.77 13.57 -11.99
CA GLU A 36 -0.05 14.58 -12.66
C GLU A 36 0.41 14.84 -14.11
N ASP A 37 1.72 14.99 -14.30
CA ASP A 37 2.32 15.28 -15.60
C ASP A 37 2.18 14.12 -16.60
N GLU A 38 2.26 12.88 -16.13
CA GLU A 38 2.03 11.69 -16.96
C GLU A 38 0.58 11.61 -17.43
N VAL A 39 -0.38 11.86 -16.54
CA VAL A 39 -1.81 11.89 -16.90
C VAL A 39 -2.09 12.98 -17.92
N ARG A 40 -1.56 14.20 -17.68
CA ARG A 40 -1.72 15.33 -18.60
C ARG A 40 -1.15 15.00 -19.99
N SER A 41 0.08 14.53 -20.03
CA SER A 41 0.76 14.19 -21.29
C SER A 41 0.03 13.08 -22.05
N LEU A 42 -0.50 12.07 -21.36
CA LEU A 42 -1.22 10.96 -22.00
C LEU A 42 -2.52 11.45 -22.67
N ILE A 43 -3.29 12.29 -21.97
CA ILE A 43 -4.57 12.81 -22.47
C ILE A 43 -4.35 13.74 -23.68
N GLU A 44 -3.39 14.66 -23.56
CA GLU A 44 -3.05 15.59 -24.65
C GLU A 44 -2.52 14.87 -25.90
N ASN A 45 -1.72 13.81 -25.72
CA ASN A 45 -1.19 13.02 -26.83
C ASN A 45 -2.26 12.16 -27.51
N GLU A 46 -3.25 11.66 -26.78
CA GLU A 46 -4.34 10.85 -27.33
C GLU A 46 -5.34 11.73 -28.10
N GLY A 47 -5.66 12.92 -27.58
CA GLY A 47 -6.36 13.98 -28.31
C GLY A 47 -7.88 13.85 -28.43
N SER A 48 -8.51 12.80 -27.87
CA SER A 48 -9.98 12.67 -27.83
C SER A 48 -10.62 13.45 -26.68
N PHE A 49 -9.84 13.82 -25.67
CA PHE A 49 -10.31 14.51 -24.47
C PHE A 49 -9.53 15.80 -24.21
N SER A 50 -10.22 16.82 -23.69
CA SER A 50 -9.61 18.07 -23.22
C SER A 50 -9.63 18.14 -21.70
N PHE A 51 -8.59 18.72 -21.11
CA PHE A 51 -8.51 18.90 -19.67
C PHE A 51 -9.44 20.02 -19.16
N GLU A 52 -10.41 19.69 -18.32
CA GLU A 52 -11.24 20.71 -17.63
C GLU A 52 -10.69 21.04 -16.23
N CYS A 53 -10.30 20.03 -15.45
CA CYS A 53 -9.69 20.20 -14.13
C CYS A 53 -8.86 18.97 -13.74
N LEU A 54 -7.62 19.18 -13.29
CA LEU A 54 -6.80 18.15 -12.63
C LEU A 54 -6.54 18.59 -11.19
N SER A 55 -6.82 17.72 -10.23
CA SER A 55 -6.44 17.96 -8.84
C SER A 55 -5.87 16.69 -8.22
N THR A 56 -4.85 16.89 -7.39
CA THR A 56 -4.30 15.84 -6.53
C THR A 56 -4.89 15.98 -5.14
N LEU A 57 -5.38 14.87 -4.58
CA LEU A 57 -5.86 14.81 -3.20
C LEU A 57 -4.89 13.96 -2.39
N ASN A 58 -4.52 14.45 -1.22
CA ASN A 58 -3.82 13.63 -0.23
C ASN A 58 -4.89 12.95 0.64
N ILE A 59 -4.82 11.63 0.77
CA ILE A 59 -5.85 10.82 1.44
C ILE A 59 -5.19 10.06 2.59
N ASN A 60 -5.87 9.99 3.73
CA ASN A 60 -5.42 9.15 4.84
C ASN A 60 -5.49 7.66 4.47
N TRP A 61 -4.50 6.89 4.94
CA TRP A 61 -4.44 5.45 4.75
C TRP A 61 -5.38 4.68 5.68
N ASP A 62 -5.73 5.25 6.83
CA ASP A 62 -6.82 4.74 7.64
C ASP A 62 -8.16 5.33 7.15
N PRO A 63 -9.04 4.53 6.51
CA PRO A 63 -10.33 5.01 6.04
C PRO A 63 -11.30 5.43 7.16
N GLN A 64 -11.00 5.09 8.42
CA GLN A 64 -11.82 5.43 9.59
C GLN A 64 -11.22 6.58 10.41
N ASP A 65 -10.01 7.04 10.08
CA ASP A 65 -9.43 8.20 10.73
C ASP A 65 -9.99 9.46 10.08
N THR A 66 -10.77 10.20 10.86
CA THR A 66 -11.38 11.46 10.40
C THR A 66 -10.57 12.68 10.85
N ASN A 67 -9.40 12.49 11.46
CA ASN A 67 -8.59 13.55 12.05
C ASN A 67 -7.15 13.53 11.53
N ASP A 68 -7.02 13.70 10.23
CA ASP A 68 -5.76 13.67 9.47
C ASP A 68 -4.71 14.72 9.91
N GLU A 69 -5.11 15.73 10.70
CA GLU A 69 -4.21 16.78 11.19
C GLU A 69 -3.49 16.41 12.50
N ASN A 70 -3.98 15.42 13.25
CA ASN A 70 -3.37 15.04 14.51
C ASN A 70 -2.30 13.96 14.34
N LEU A 71 -1.07 14.42 14.11
CA LEU A 71 0.12 13.56 14.03
C LEU A 71 0.49 12.88 15.36
N ASN A 72 -0.14 13.24 16.47
CA ASN A 72 0.09 12.67 17.79
C ASN A 72 -1.08 11.77 18.19
N ALA A 73 -1.16 10.59 17.56
CA ALA A 73 -2.05 9.53 18.01
C ALA A 73 -1.52 8.92 19.31
N SER A 74 -2.43 8.52 20.21
CA SER A 74 -2.06 7.65 21.33
C SER A 74 -1.58 6.29 20.79
N GLU A 75 -0.91 5.51 21.62
CA GLU A 75 -0.50 4.14 21.25
C GLU A 75 -1.72 3.29 20.85
N GLU A 76 -2.83 3.40 21.58
CA GLU A 76 -4.09 2.70 21.29
C GLU A 76 -4.71 3.14 19.96
N ALA A 77 -4.77 4.45 19.70
CA ALA A 77 -5.24 4.97 18.42
C ALA A 77 -4.35 4.51 17.27
N SER A 78 -3.02 4.54 17.44
CA SER A 78 -2.06 4.08 16.43
C SER A 78 -2.25 2.61 16.05
N GLN A 79 -2.57 1.76 17.02
CA GLN A 79 -2.87 0.34 16.77
C GLN A 79 -4.16 0.16 15.96
N ILE A 80 -5.22 0.90 16.30
CA ILE A 80 -6.49 0.88 15.55
C ILE A 80 -6.26 1.35 14.11
N HIS A 81 -5.54 2.46 13.92
CA HIS A 81 -5.22 2.99 12.59
C HIS A 81 -4.40 1.99 11.75
N GLY A 82 -3.43 1.32 12.37
CA GLY A 82 -2.67 0.25 11.74
C GLY A 82 -3.53 -0.94 11.33
N GLU A 83 -4.47 -1.37 12.18
CA GLU A 83 -5.39 -2.47 11.88
C GLU A 83 -6.32 -2.12 10.72
N ASN A 84 -6.89 -0.92 10.71
CA ASN A 84 -7.77 -0.45 9.63
C ASN A 84 -7.02 -0.37 8.30
N THR A 85 -5.81 0.21 8.30
CA THR A 85 -4.94 0.27 7.13
C THR A 85 -4.62 -1.13 6.62
N ALA A 86 -4.25 -2.06 7.52
CA ALA A 86 -3.94 -3.44 7.15
C ALA A 86 -5.15 -4.17 6.54
N LYS A 87 -6.35 -3.97 7.09
CA LYS A 87 -7.59 -4.52 6.52
C LYS A 87 -7.89 -3.97 5.12
N MET A 88 -7.73 -2.65 4.93
CA MET A 88 -7.92 -2.01 3.63
C MET A 88 -6.95 -2.58 2.58
N VAL A 89 -5.66 -2.65 2.91
CA VAL A 89 -4.63 -3.22 2.02
C VAL A 89 -4.93 -4.70 1.75
N ARG A 90 -5.27 -5.50 2.77
CA ARG A 90 -5.62 -6.91 2.62
C ARG A 90 -6.80 -7.09 1.66
N ALA A 91 -7.87 -6.30 1.79
CA ALA A 91 -9.03 -6.41 0.92
C ALA A 91 -8.68 -6.24 -0.58
N GLY A 92 -7.74 -5.36 -0.92
CA GLY A 92 -7.31 -5.16 -2.31
C GLY A 92 -6.23 -6.14 -2.80
N THR A 93 -5.40 -6.66 -1.89
CA THR A 93 -4.18 -7.42 -2.25
C THR A 93 -4.28 -8.91 -2.01
N GLU A 94 -5.13 -9.35 -1.08
CA GLU A 94 -5.22 -10.75 -0.66
C GLU A 94 -5.51 -11.72 -1.81
N PRO A 95 -6.40 -11.45 -2.78
CA PRO A 95 -6.61 -12.37 -3.90
C PRO A 95 -5.34 -12.58 -4.74
N LEU A 96 -4.56 -11.52 -4.97
CA LEU A 96 -3.30 -11.58 -5.72
C LEU A 96 -2.24 -12.36 -4.94
N LEU A 97 -2.13 -12.07 -3.64
CA LEU A 97 -1.20 -12.76 -2.76
C LEU A 97 -1.56 -14.25 -2.63
N ALA A 98 -2.84 -14.57 -2.45
CA ALA A 98 -3.31 -15.95 -2.34
C ALA A 98 -3.12 -16.73 -3.65
N SER A 99 -3.29 -16.08 -4.81
CA SER A 99 -3.02 -16.69 -6.11
C SER A 99 -1.55 -17.05 -6.33
N HIS A 100 -0.62 -16.24 -5.80
CA HIS A 100 0.82 -16.45 -6.03
C HIS A 100 1.48 -17.28 -4.92
N PHE A 101 1.07 -17.06 -3.67
CA PHE A 101 1.68 -17.64 -2.48
C PHE A 101 0.86 -18.80 -1.86
N GLY A 102 -0.39 -19.01 -2.30
CA GLY A 102 -1.34 -19.92 -1.66
C GLY A 102 -2.12 -19.24 -0.54
N ASN A 103 -3.07 -19.96 0.09
CA ASN A 103 -3.87 -19.41 1.18
C ASN A 103 -2.99 -18.89 2.32
N LEU A 104 -3.09 -17.59 2.60
CA LEU A 104 -2.41 -16.87 3.67
C LEU A 104 -3.19 -16.93 4.98
#